data_AF-J4W902-F1
#
_entry.id   AF-J4W902-F1
#
_cell.length_a   1.000
_cell.length_b   1.000
_cell.length_c   1.000
_cell.angle_alpha   90.00
_cell.angle_beta   90.00
_cell.angle_gamma   90.00
#
_symmetry.space_group_name_H-M   'P 1'
#
loop_
_entity.id
_entity.type
_entity.pdbx_description
1 polymer ?
#
loop_
_entity_poly.entity_id
_entity_poly.type
_entity_poly.pdbx_seq_one_letter_code
_entity_poly.pdbx_strand_id
1 'polypeptide(L)'
;MNVQQRTRKLSTSHHQQLARTARQRATAMLLQAAYPISSGAMPSYQDPFAHYNVNSPAMSTGSNSHQHNHYTPSTSSDPNIVPPGPSLAPPLPPPPPPPPPPPSPPSPPVLTLFDVACPPPPPPPHRSPSPRTIRHLLDTLTHQRVDTMTELCRIERAAAACAHPDDARAFQGPMTRAWVRYVVGRRLLVELRGLTPGFPVCAELVDEAHRRVRADPASNRSWNLAWLCLVRIRDDNLVAAYAVAEASKPCMWGGGWLPPSDDDVLRLSACFEREWTLAVAILLRHWPVAPAWY
;
A
#
# COMPACT_ATOMS: atom_id res chain seq x y z
N MET A 1 -53.48 -2.58 25.20
CA MET A 1 -52.00 -2.44 25.05
C MET A 1 -51.57 -3.19 23.79
N ASN A 2 -51.91 -2.69 22.60
CA ASN A 2 -51.23 -1.68 21.77
C ASN A 2 -50.02 -2.25 20.99
N VAL A 3 -50.32 -2.92 19.85
CA VAL A 3 -49.37 -3.55 18.90
C VAL A 3 -48.30 -2.57 18.42
N GLN A 4 -48.62 -1.28 18.32
CA GLN A 4 -47.66 -0.23 17.97
C GLN A 4 -46.53 -0.07 18.99
N GLN A 5 -46.75 -0.38 20.28
CA GLN A 5 -45.68 -0.32 21.28
C GLN A 5 -44.71 -1.49 21.17
N ARG A 6 -45.15 -2.66 20.68
CA ARG A 6 -44.27 -3.82 20.46
C ARG A 6 -43.38 -3.61 19.23
N THR A 7 -43.92 -3.10 18.13
CA THR A 7 -43.12 -2.85 16.91
C THR A 7 -42.05 -1.77 17.13
N ARG A 8 -42.34 -0.72 17.90
CA ARG A 8 -41.33 0.28 18.29
C ARG A 8 -40.20 -0.32 19.12
N LYS A 9 -40.53 -1.13 20.15
CA LYS A 9 -39.51 -1.77 21.00
C LYS A 9 -38.59 -2.73 20.24
N LEU A 10 -39.15 -3.53 19.31
CA LEU A 10 -38.37 -4.45 18.46
C LEU A 10 -37.42 -3.69 17.51
N SER A 11 -37.88 -2.59 16.92
CA SER A 11 -37.04 -1.76 16.03
C SER A 11 -35.86 -1.13 16.78
N THR A 12 -36.08 -0.63 18.01
CA THR A 12 -35.02 -0.04 18.82
C THR A 12 -33.99 -1.08 19.26
N SER A 13 -34.42 -2.28 19.64
CA SER A 13 -33.52 -3.37 20.03
C SER A 13 -32.60 -3.79 18.87
N HIS A 14 -33.15 -3.92 17.66
CA HIS A 14 -32.38 -4.29 16.48
C HIS A 14 -31.32 -3.22 16.12
N HIS A 15 -31.66 -1.94 16.18
CA HIS A 15 -30.70 -0.85 15.95
C HIS A 15 -29.59 -0.82 17.00
N GLN A 16 -29.92 -1.06 18.27
CA GLN A 16 -28.91 -1.13 19.34
C GLN A 16 -27.95 -2.30 19.15
N GLN A 17 -28.44 -3.45 18.66
CA GLN A 17 -27.61 -4.61 18.40
C GLN A 17 -26.65 -4.37 17.22
N LEU A 18 -27.13 -3.78 16.12
CA LEU A 18 -26.28 -3.39 14.99
C LEU A 18 -25.20 -2.37 15.40
N ALA A 19 -25.57 -1.38 16.21
CA ALA A 19 -24.63 -0.39 16.72
C ALA A 19 -23.52 -1.03 17.57
N ARG A 20 -23.87 -2.00 18.43
CA ARG A 20 -22.89 -2.74 19.24
C ARG A 20 -21.93 -3.57 18.37
N THR A 21 -22.45 -4.31 17.39
CA THR A 21 -21.62 -5.14 16.50
C THR A 21 -20.66 -4.30 15.66
N ALA A 22 -21.09 -3.14 15.17
CA ALA A 22 -20.21 -2.27 14.41
C ALA A 22 -19.16 -1.59 15.30
N ARG A 23 -19.51 -1.14 16.52
CA ARG A 23 -18.52 -0.66 17.49
C ARG A 23 -17.50 -1.75 17.84
N GLN A 24 -17.94 -2.99 18.01
CA GLN A 24 -17.04 -4.12 18.21
C GLN A 24 -16.13 -4.34 17.00
N ARG A 25 -16.64 -4.20 15.77
CA ARG A 25 -15.82 -4.26 14.55
C ARG A 25 -14.82 -3.11 14.47
N ALA A 26 -15.22 -1.87 14.74
CA ALA A 26 -14.33 -0.71 14.77
C ALA A 26 -13.26 -0.86 15.86
N THR A 27 -13.64 -1.33 17.05
CA THR A 27 -12.70 -1.61 18.14
C THR A 27 -11.75 -2.74 17.77
N ALA A 28 -12.24 -3.82 17.16
CA ALA A 28 -11.42 -4.92 16.68
C ALA A 28 -10.47 -4.47 15.56
N MET A 29 -10.91 -3.60 14.66
CA MET A 29 -10.10 -2.98 13.62
C MET A 29 -8.99 -2.11 14.21
N LEU A 30 -9.32 -1.28 15.22
CA LEU A 30 -8.33 -0.46 15.94
C LEU A 30 -7.33 -1.33 16.71
N LEU A 31 -7.79 -2.41 17.35
CA LEU A 31 -6.90 -3.36 18.02
C LEU A 31 -6.01 -4.09 17.03
N GLN A 32 -6.53 -4.52 15.89
CA GLN A 32 -5.76 -5.17 14.83
C GLN A 32 -4.69 -4.23 14.24
N ALA A 33 -5.01 -2.93 14.12
CA ALA A 33 -4.06 -1.90 13.68
C ALA A 33 -3.01 -1.53 14.75
N ALA A 34 -3.29 -1.80 16.03
CA ALA A 34 -2.36 -1.59 17.13
C ALA A 34 -1.32 -2.72 17.27
N TYR A 35 -1.59 -3.89 16.68
CA TYR A 35 -0.55 -4.89 16.49
C TYR A 35 0.34 -4.45 15.33
N PRO A 36 1.65 -4.22 15.56
CA PRO A 36 2.56 -4.04 14.44
C PRO A 36 2.42 -5.27 13.56
N ILE A 37 2.19 -5.05 12.26
CA ILE A 37 2.33 -6.09 11.25
C ILE A 37 3.76 -6.58 11.44
N SER A 38 3.92 -7.68 12.17
CA SER A 38 5.18 -8.39 12.23
C SER A 38 5.54 -8.59 10.77
N SER A 39 6.67 -8.05 10.34
CA SER A 39 7.23 -8.21 8.99
C SER A 39 7.50 -9.69 8.75
N GLY A 40 6.44 -10.48 8.63
CA GLY A 40 6.47 -11.80 8.07
C GLY A 40 6.95 -11.60 6.65
N ALA A 41 8.07 -12.24 6.34
CA ALA A 41 8.72 -12.22 5.05
C ALA A 41 7.68 -12.08 3.94
N MET A 42 7.74 -10.95 3.22
CA MET A 42 7.11 -10.84 1.91
C MET A 42 7.42 -12.14 1.17
N PRO A 43 6.43 -12.91 0.67
CA PRO A 43 6.74 -13.97 -0.26
C PRO A 43 7.50 -13.29 -1.39
N SER A 44 8.77 -13.68 -1.56
CA SER A 44 9.55 -13.28 -2.72
C SER A 44 8.69 -13.63 -3.92
N TYR A 45 8.19 -12.62 -4.63
CA TYR A 45 7.53 -12.82 -5.91
C TYR A 45 8.58 -13.46 -6.82
N GLN A 46 8.53 -14.79 -6.91
CA GLN A 46 9.30 -15.54 -7.88
C GLN A 46 8.85 -15.08 -9.26
N ASP A 47 9.84 -14.62 -10.00
CA ASP A 47 9.76 -14.20 -11.39
C ASP A 47 9.06 -15.28 -12.23
N PRO A 48 7.90 -15.02 -12.88
CA PRO A 48 7.17 -16.02 -13.65
C PRO A 48 7.85 -16.41 -14.98
N PHE A 49 9.12 -16.05 -15.19
CA PHE A 49 9.88 -16.36 -16.41
C PHE A 49 11.09 -17.30 -16.21
N ALA A 50 11.27 -17.92 -15.04
CA ALA A 50 12.29 -18.95 -14.86
C ALA A 50 11.79 -20.35 -15.26
N HIS A 51 12.50 -20.96 -16.19
CA HIS A 51 12.20 -22.22 -16.86
C HIS A 51 11.96 -23.42 -15.94
N TYR A 52 11.09 -24.32 -16.40
CA TYR A 52 10.87 -25.67 -15.91
C TYR A 52 12.18 -26.44 -15.74
N ASN A 53 12.44 -26.99 -14.56
CA ASN A 53 13.20 -28.23 -14.46
C ASN A 53 12.71 -29.11 -13.32
N VAL A 54 12.46 -30.37 -13.68
CA VAL A 54 11.95 -31.45 -12.84
C VAL A 54 13.15 -32.21 -12.30
N ASN A 55 13.26 -32.35 -10.97
CA ASN A 55 13.63 -33.59 -10.29
C ASN A 55 13.66 -33.42 -8.76
N SER A 56 13.01 -34.37 -8.10
CA SER A 56 12.79 -34.56 -6.65
C SER A 56 14.09 -34.99 -5.89
N PRO A 57 14.00 -35.58 -4.69
CA PRO A 57 13.73 -34.98 -3.37
C PRO A 57 14.88 -35.29 -2.37
N ALA A 58 14.95 -34.61 -1.23
CA ALA A 58 15.65 -35.15 -0.06
C ALA A 58 15.20 -34.53 1.25
N MET A 59 15.04 -35.40 2.25
CA MET A 59 14.76 -35.15 3.65
C MET A 59 15.91 -34.40 4.34
N SER A 60 15.60 -33.62 5.38
CA SER A 60 16.39 -33.69 6.61
C SER A 60 15.67 -33.09 7.82
N THR A 61 15.67 -33.91 8.85
CA THR A 61 15.32 -33.75 10.25
C THR A 61 16.31 -32.87 11.02
N GLY A 62 15.84 -32.27 12.12
CA GLY A 62 16.67 -31.76 13.23
C GLY A 62 15.94 -30.64 13.98
N SER A 63 15.20 -30.89 15.06
CA SER A 63 15.63 -31.21 16.44
C SER A 63 16.04 -29.99 17.28
N ASN A 64 15.42 -29.95 18.47
CA ASN A 64 15.85 -29.33 19.74
C ASN A 64 15.80 -27.79 19.85
N SER A 65 15.42 -27.19 20.98
CA SER A 65 15.46 -27.65 22.37
C SER A 65 14.50 -26.85 23.27
N HIS A 66 14.09 -27.52 24.34
CA HIS A 66 13.43 -27.00 25.53
C HIS A 66 14.29 -26.00 26.33
N GLN A 67 13.61 -25.07 27.01
CA GLN A 67 13.83 -24.64 28.41
C GLN A 67 12.66 -23.71 28.78
N HIS A 68 11.62 -24.14 29.50
CA HIS A 68 11.55 -24.23 30.97
C HIS A 68 12.18 -23.03 31.69
N ASN A 69 11.33 -22.12 32.19
CA ASN A 69 11.67 -21.37 33.39
C ASN A 69 10.45 -21.15 34.28
N HIS A 70 10.73 -21.24 35.56
CA HIS A 70 9.85 -21.51 36.67
C HIS A 70 9.00 -20.30 37.09
N TYR A 71 7.74 -20.56 37.42
CA TYR A 71 6.92 -19.68 38.26
C TYR A 71 7.21 -19.99 39.73
N THR A 72 7.47 -18.96 40.52
CA THR A 72 7.36 -18.98 41.99
C THR A 72 6.27 -17.99 42.43
N PRO A 73 5.36 -18.37 43.34
CA PRO A 73 4.42 -17.46 43.97
C PRO A 73 4.72 -17.32 45.48
N SER A 74 4.83 -16.09 45.98
CA SER A 74 4.80 -15.76 47.41
C SER A 74 4.33 -14.30 47.53
N THR A 75 3.09 -14.03 47.95
CA THR A 75 2.55 -13.88 49.32
C THR A 75 2.70 -12.49 49.92
N SER A 76 1.66 -12.15 50.68
CA SER A 76 1.52 -11.15 51.74
C SER A 76 1.12 -9.73 51.36
N SER A 77 -0.19 -9.54 51.46
CA SER A 77 -0.88 -8.30 51.79
C SER A 77 -0.41 -7.75 53.16
N ASP A 78 -0.08 -6.47 53.23
CA ASP A 78 -0.38 -5.64 54.41
C ASP A 78 -0.44 -4.15 53.99
N PRO A 79 -1.50 -3.39 54.36
CA PRO A 79 -1.63 -1.98 54.02
C PRO A 79 -1.24 -1.07 55.20
N ASN A 80 -0.82 0.15 54.86
CA ASN A 80 -0.46 1.27 55.77
C ASN A 80 0.94 1.24 56.37
N ILE A 81 1.87 1.90 55.69
CA ILE A 81 2.81 2.88 56.27
C ILE A 81 3.17 3.84 55.13
N VAL A 82 2.84 5.12 55.28
CA VAL A 82 3.24 6.21 54.38
C VAL A 82 4.55 6.81 54.93
N PRO A 83 5.70 6.66 54.26
CA PRO A 83 6.91 7.36 54.64
C PRO A 83 6.89 8.82 54.13
N PRO A 84 7.51 9.77 54.84
CA PRO A 84 7.62 11.16 54.42
C PRO A 84 8.56 11.27 53.21
N GLY A 85 8.09 11.95 52.16
CA GLY A 85 8.81 12.11 50.90
C GLY A 85 10.10 12.92 51.05
N PRO A 86 11.20 12.53 50.39
CA PRO A 86 12.42 13.32 50.37
C PRO A 86 12.23 14.55 49.48
N SER A 87 12.70 15.68 50.00
CA SER A 87 12.76 16.99 49.35
C SER A 87 13.42 16.89 47.96
N LEU A 88 12.68 17.29 46.93
CA LEU A 88 13.14 17.34 45.53
C LEU A 88 14.23 18.41 45.39
N ALA A 89 15.48 17.98 45.24
CA ALA A 89 16.54 18.83 44.72
C ALA A 89 16.22 19.25 43.26
N PRO A 90 16.52 20.49 42.85
CA PRO A 90 16.32 20.91 41.46
C PRO A 90 17.15 20.05 40.50
N PRO A 91 16.63 19.74 39.30
CA PRO A 91 17.32 18.91 38.33
C PRO A 91 18.63 19.58 37.87
N LEU A 92 19.72 18.81 37.92
CA LEU A 92 21.02 19.23 37.40
C LEU A 92 20.93 19.49 35.88
N PRO A 93 21.63 20.51 35.36
CA PRO A 93 21.70 20.74 33.92
C PRO A 93 22.34 19.55 33.21
N PRO A 94 21.93 19.24 31.96
CA PRO A 94 22.51 18.15 31.20
C PRO A 94 24.01 18.39 30.96
N PRO A 95 24.83 17.33 30.97
CA PRO A 95 26.25 17.46 30.67
C PRO A 95 26.47 17.97 29.23
N PRO A 96 27.52 18.77 28.98
CA PRO A 96 27.84 19.21 27.64
C PRO A 96 28.12 18.02 26.72
N PRO A 97 27.79 18.12 25.41
CA PRO A 97 28.06 17.06 24.45
C PRO A 97 29.58 16.79 24.36
N PRO A 98 29.99 15.53 24.16
CA PRO A 98 31.38 15.19 23.99
C PRO A 98 31.95 15.88 22.75
N PRO A 99 33.24 16.27 22.76
CA PRO A 99 33.89 16.86 21.60
C PRO A 99 33.89 15.86 20.42
N PRO A 100 33.78 16.35 19.17
CA PRO A 100 33.83 15.48 18.00
C PRO A 100 35.17 14.72 17.94
N PRO A 101 35.15 13.45 17.49
CA PRO A 101 36.38 12.70 17.33
C PRO A 101 37.30 13.40 16.30
N PRO A 102 38.63 13.32 16.48
CA PRO A 102 39.57 13.87 15.51
C PRO A 102 39.39 13.19 14.15
N PRO A 103 39.63 13.90 13.03
CA PRO A 103 39.54 13.32 11.70
C PRO A 103 40.52 12.15 11.57
N SER A 104 40.00 11.00 11.13
CA SER A 104 40.83 9.83 10.83
C SER A 104 41.91 10.18 9.80
N PRO A 105 43.15 9.69 9.96
CA PRO A 105 44.20 9.89 8.97
C PRO A 105 43.78 9.28 7.62
N PRO A 106 44.19 9.87 6.49
CA PRO A 106 43.90 9.32 5.17
C PRO A 106 44.55 7.94 5.03
N SER A 107 43.75 6.94 4.67
CA SER A 107 44.25 5.61 4.34
C SER A 107 45.27 5.68 3.19
N PRO A 108 46.37 4.91 3.23
CA PRO A 108 47.32 4.87 2.14
C PRO A 108 46.65 4.31 0.87
N PRO A 109 47.06 4.78 -0.33
CA PRO A 109 46.54 4.23 -1.57
C PRO A 109 47.02 2.79 -1.72
N VAL A 110 46.06 1.86 -1.70
CA VAL A 110 46.30 0.49 -2.15
C VAL A 110 46.46 0.55 -3.67
N LEU A 111 47.71 0.47 -4.14
CA LEU A 111 48.01 0.30 -5.56
C LEU A 111 47.68 -1.16 -5.94
N THR A 112 46.42 -1.43 -6.27
CA THR A 112 46.04 -2.68 -6.94
C THR A 112 46.44 -2.60 -8.41
N LEU A 113 47.62 -3.13 -8.70
CA LEU A 113 48.10 -3.46 -10.03
C LEU A 113 47.39 -4.74 -10.51
N PHE A 114 46.80 -4.66 -11.71
CA PHE A 114 46.10 -5.72 -12.46
C PHE A 114 44.67 -6.07 -12.03
N ASP A 115 43.71 -5.51 -12.78
CA ASP A 115 42.71 -6.35 -13.45
C ASP A 115 42.35 -5.68 -14.79
N VAL A 116 42.89 -6.21 -15.89
CA VAL A 116 42.44 -5.84 -17.24
C VAL A 116 41.11 -6.56 -17.43
N ALA A 117 40.07 -6.01 -16.80
CA ALA A 117 38.71 -6.49 -16.94
C ALA A 117 38.34 -6.42 -18.43
N CYS A 118 38.00 -7.57 -19.00
CA CYS A 118 37.31 -7.64 -20.29
C CYS A 118 36.22 -6.58 -20.31
N PRO A 119 36.08 -5.78 -21.39
CA PRO A 119 34.94 -4.88 -21.51
C PRO A 119 33.68 -5.71 -21.27
N PRO A 120 32.77 -5.25 -20.39
CA PRO A 120 31.53 -5.97 -20.14
C PRO A 120 30.87 -6.25 -21.49
N PRO A 121 30.35 -7.47 -21.72
CA PRO A 121 29.67 -7.79 -22.97
C PRO A 121 28.60 -6.71 -23.22
N PRO A 122 28.47 -6.21 -24.46
CA PRO A 122 27.48 -5.20 -24.76
C PRO A 122 26.12 -5.69 -24.24
N PRO A 123 25.34 -4.83 -23.58
CA PRO A 123 24.04 -5.21 -23.07
C PRO A 123 23.26 -5.86 -24.22
N PRO A 124 22.57 -6.99 -23.96
CA PRO A 124 21.83 -7.69 -25.00
C PRO A 124 20.93 -6.67 -25.71
N PRO A 125 20.93 -6.62 -27.05
CA PRO A 125 20.12 -5.65 -27.77
C PRO A 125 18.68 -5.77 -27.26
N HIS A 126 18.12 -4.68 -26.75
CA HIS A 126 16.72 -4.62 -26.36
C HIS A 126 15.92 -5.07 -27.57
N ARG A 127 15.42 -6.32 -27.51
CA ARG A 127 14.81 -6.96 -28.67
C ARG A 127 13.51 -6.25 -28.95
N SER A 128 13.52 -5.35 -29.93
CA SER A 128 12.32 -4.69 -30.40
C SER A 128 11.27 -5.76 -30.74
N PRO A 129 10.00 -5.57 -30.34
CA PRO A 129 8.97 -6.55 -30.61
C PRO A 129 8.83 -6.76 -32.12
N SER A 130 8.58 -8.00 -32.54
CA SER A 130 8.39 -8.28 -33.97
C SER A 130 7.13 -7.59 -34.50
N PRO A 131 7.04 -7.26 -35.81
CA PRO A 131 5.83 -6.68 -36.39
C PRO A 131 4.57 -7.54 -36.18
N ARG A 132 4.71 -8.87 -36.13
CA ARG A 132 3.60 -9.79 -35.81
C ARG A 132 3.13 -9.61 -34.37
N THR A 133 4.07 -9.50 -33.43
CA THR A 133 3.79 -9.24 -32.01
C THR A 133 3.08 -7.89 -31.84
N ILE A 134 3.58 -6.83 -32.50
CA ILE A 134 2.97 -5.49 -32.46
C ILE A 134 1.50 -5.55 -32.91
N ARG A 135 1.23 -6.14 -34.08
CA ARG A 135 -0.14 -6.28 -34.60
C ARG A 135 -1.06 -7.04 -33.64
N HIS A 136 -0.58 -8.12 -33.03
CA HIS A 136 -1.35 -8.87 -32.04
C HIS A 136 -1.69 -8.03 -30.80
N LEU A 137 -0.74 -7.24 -30.28
CA LEU A 137 -0.99 -6.39 -29.12
C LEU A 137 -1.97 -5.26 -29.45
N LEU A 138 -1.85 -4.66 -30.64
CA LEU A 138 -2.81 -3.67 -31.13
C LEU A 138 -4.22 -4.26 -31.28
N ASP A 139 -4.32 -5.47 -31.83
CA ASP A 139 -5.58 -6.21 -31.95
C ASP A 139 -6.21 -6.46 -30.57
N THR A 140 -5.39 -6.90 -29.61
CA THR A 140 -5.79 -7.15 -28.22
C THR A 140 -6.36 -5.89 -27.55
N LEU A 141 -5.68 -4.74 -27.69
CA LEU A 141 -6.15 -3.45 -27.15
C LEU A 141 -7.43 -2.96 -27.83
N THR A 142 -7.53 -3.16 -29.14
CA THR A 142 -8.67 -2.73 -29.96
C THR A 142 -9.92 -3.52 -29.62
N HIS A 143 -9.80 -4.84 -29.49
CA HIS A 143 -10.88 -5.75 -29.12
C HIS A 143 -11.12 -5.87 -27.60
N GLN A 144 -10.46 -5.03 -26.80
CA GLN A 144 -10.69 -4.91 -25.35
C GLN A 144 -10.45 -6.20 -24.57
N ARG A 145 -9.54 -7.06 -25.02
CA ARG A 145 -9.28 -8.37 -24.41
C ARG A 145 -8.38 -8.32 -23.16
N VAL A 146 -7.98 -7.12 -22.73
CA VAL A 146 -7.10 -6.90 -21.58
C VAL A 146 -7.78 -5.96 -20.60
N ASP A 147 -7.89 -6.40 -19.35
CA ASP A 147 -8.55 -5.67 -18.26
C ASP A 147 -7.71 -5.58 -16.98
N THR A 148 -6.50 -6.12 -16.96
CA THR A 148 -5.60 -6.09 -15.79
C THR A 148 -4.49 -5.05 -15.97
N MET A 149 -4.09 -4.39 -14.88
CA MET A 149 -3.01 -3.41 -14.90
C MET A 149 -1.69 -4.01 -15.39
N THR A 150 -1.35 -5.22 -14.93
CA THR A 150 -0.10 -5.90 -15.31
C THR A 150 0.02 -6.12 -16.81
N GLU A 151 -1.06 -6.52 -17.48
CA GLU A 151 -1.06 -6.72 -18.93
C GLU A 151 -1.00 -5.40 -19.69
N LEU A 152 -1.71 -4.35 -19.24
CA LEU A 152 -1.59 -3.02 -19.85
C LEU A 152 -0.17 -2.47 -19.72
N CYS A 153 0.46 -2.59 -18.54
CA CYS A 153 1.86 -2.21 -18.33
C CYS A 153 2.84 -3.06 -19.15
N ARG A 154 2.53 -4.32 -19.43
CA ARG A 154 3.33 -5.18 -20.32
C ARG A 154 3.26 -4.68 -21.76
N ILE A 155 2.07 -4.34 -22.26
CA ILE A 155 1.90 -3.78 -23.60
C ILE A 155 2.55 -2.39 -23.71
N GLU A 156 2.48 -1.58 -22.64
CA GLU A 156 3.11 -0.26 -22.58
C GLU A 156 4.63 -0.35 -22.75
N ARG A 157 5.27 -1.28 -22.01
CA ARG A 157 6.71 -1.55 -22.16
C ARG A 157 7.07 -2.06 -23.56
N ALA A 158 6.20 -2.86 -24.18
CA ALA A 158 6.41 -3.30 -25.56
C ALA A 158 6.33 -2.12 -26.56
N ALA A 159 5.40 -1.18 -26.34
CA ALA A 159 5.31 0.04 -27.14
C ALA A 159 6.57 0.91 -27.00
N ALA A 160 7.07 1.10 -25.77
CA ALA A 160 8.30 1.85 -25.51
C ALA A 160 9.57 1.19 -26.09
N ALA A 161 9.55 -0.13 -26.30
CA ALA A 161 10.65 -0.88 -26.90
C ALA A 161 10.61 -0.95 -28.44
N CYS A 162 9.63 -0.31 -29.09
CA CYS A 162 9.56 -0.27 -30.55
C CYS A 162 10.73 0.53 -31.15
N ALA A 163 11.42 -0.05 -32.11
CA ALA A 163 12.54 0.62 -32.79
C ALA A 163 12.07 1.71 -33.78
N HIS A 164 10.92 1.49 -34.42
CA HIS A 164 10.34 2.43 -35.38
C HIS A 164 9.34 3.37 -34.68
N PRO A 165 9.45 4.69 -34.85
CA PRO A 165 8.53 5.64 -34.20
C PRO A 165 7.07 5.43 -34.61
N ASP A 166 6.81 5.04 -35.86
CA ASP A 166 5.44 4.76 -36.31
C ASP A 166 4.79 3.57 -35.60
N ASP A 167 5.58 2.55 -35.24
CA ASP A 167 5.08 1.40 -34.48
C ASP A 167 4.71 1.82 -33.06
N ALA A 168 5.54 2.65 -32.42
CA ALA A 168 5.23 3.22 -31.09
C ALA A 168 3.97 4.10 -31.14
N ARG A 169 3.83 4.94 -32.17
CA ARG A 169 2.66 5.81 -32.38
C ARG A 169 1.38 5.01 -32.59
N ALA A 170 1.45 3.85 -33.24
CA ALA A 170 0.28 2.99 -33.46
C ALA A 170 -0.39 2.55 -32.14
N PHE A 171 0.36 2.47 -31.03
CA PHE A 171 -0.18 2.11 -29.70
C PHE A 171 -0.96 3.23 -29.02
N GLN A 172 -0.69 4.50 -29.34
CA GLN A 172 -1.18 5.65 -28.57
C GLN A 172 -2.71 5.63 -28.45
N GLY A 173 -3.43 5.55 -29.57
CA GLY A 173 -4.89 5.54 -29.58
C GLY A 173 -5.51 4.33 -28.86
N PRO A 174 -5.17 3.09 -29.25
CA PRO A 174 -5.70 1.88 -28.62
C PRO A 174 -5.43 1.80 -27.12
N MET A 175 -4.23 2.15 -26.67
CA MET A 175 -3.91 2.07 -25.25
C MET A 175 -4.53 3.23 -24.45
N THR A 176 -4.58 4.47 -24.98
CA THR A 176 -5.30 5.56 -24.30
C THR A 176 -6.74 5.14 -24.01
N ARG A 177 -7.42 4.53 -24.99
CA ARG A 177 -8.77 3.98 -24.80
C ARG A 177 -8.81 2.87 -23.75
N ALA A 178 -7.80 1.99 -23.73
CA ALA A 178 -7.72 0.92 -22.74
C ALA A 178 -7.56 1.45 -21.31
N TRP A 179 -6.67 2.42 -21.07
CA TRP A 179 -6.51 3.06 -19.77
C TRP A 179 -7.75 3.84 -19.33
N VAL A 180 -8.44 4.52 -20.27
CA VAL A 180 -9.72 5.16 -19.98
C VAL A 180 -10.75 4.14 -19.51
N ARG A 181 -10.90 3.02 -20.22
CA ARG A 181 -11.82 1.94 -19.82
C ARG A 181 -11.44 1.32 -18.48
N TYR A 182 -10.15 1.14 -18.22
CA TYR A 182 -9.65 0.57 -16.98
C TYR A 182 -10.05 1.42 -15.76
N VAL A 183 -9.88 2.74 -15.84
CA VAL A 183 -10.26 3.65 -14.74
C VAL A 183 -11.79 3.84 -14.67
N VAL A 184 -12.44 4.21 -15.78
CA VAL A 184 -13.89 4.48 -15.81
C VAL A 184 -14.71 3.22 -15.51
N GLY A 185 -14.23 2.06 -15.94
CA GLY A 185 -14.82 0.75 -15.66
C GLY A 185 -14.53 0.21 -14.25
N ARG A 186 -14.02 1.05 -13.33
CA ARG A 186 -13.74 0.72 -11.92
C ARG A 186 -12.71 -0.39 -11.70
N ARG A 187 -11.91 -0.76 -12.70
CA ARG A 187 -10.86 -1.80 -12.51
C ARG A 187 -9.75 -1.33 -11.58
N LEU A 188 -9.34 -0.06 -11.69
CA LEU A 188 -8.40 0.56 -10.74
C LEU A 188 -8.90 0.46 -9.29
N LEU A 189 -10.19 0.76 -9.06
CA LEU A 189 -10.79 0.66 -7.73
C LEU A 189 -10.81 -0.79 -7.21
N VAL A 190 -11.11 -1.76 -8.08
CA VAL A 190 -11.09 -3.18 -7.71
C VAL A 190 -9.68 -3.62 -7.29
N GLU A 191 -8.64 -3.24 -8.03
CA GLU A 191 -7.25 -3.56 -7.68
C GLU A 191 -6.82 -2.88 -6.37
N LEU A 192 -7.13 -1.59 -6.19
CA LEU A 192 -6.91 -0.90 -4.92
C LEU A 192 -7.58 -1.62 -3.75
N ARG A 193 -8.83 -2.05 -3.89
CA ARG A 193 -9.54 -2.80 -2.84
C ARG A 193 -8.94 -4.17 -2.57
N GLY A 194 -8.38 -4.82 -3.58
CA GLY A 194 -7.63 -6.06 -3.42
C GLY A 194 -6.38 -5.89 -2.57
N LEU A 195 -5.77 -4.70 -2.59
CA LEU A 195 -4.61 -4.34 -1.78
C LEU A 195 -4.97 -3.78 -0.40
N THR A 196 -6.24 -3.46 -0.16
CA THR A 196 -6.72 -2.88 1.11
C THR A 196 -7.83 -3.72 1.74
N PRO A 197 -7.60 -5.01 2.06
CA PRO A 197 -8.63 -5.89 2.59
C PRO A 197 -9.11 -5.50 4.01
N GLY A 198 -8.26 -4.88 4.82
CA GLY A 198 -8.63 -4.46 6.18
C GLY A 198 -9.57 -3.26 6.15
N PHE A 199 -9.22 -2.29 5.31
CA PHE A 199 -9.90 -1.03 5.14
C PHE A 199 -10.09 -0.72 3.65
N PRO A 200 -11.15 -1.23 2.99
CA PRO A 200 -11.34 -1.08 1.55
C PRO A 200 -11.38 0.38 1.08
N VAL A 201 -10.61 0.72 0.04
CA VAL A 201 -10.63 2.06 -0.58
C VAL A 201 -12.05 2.45 -1.03
N CYS A 202 -12.44 3.69 -0.73
CA CYS A 202 -13.71 4.26 -1.17
C CYS A 202 -13.69 4.65 -2.65
N ALA A 203 -14.85 4.61 -3.31
CA ALA A 203 -14.92 4.88 -4.75
C ALA A 203 -14.66 6.37 -5.04
N GLU A 204 -15.09 7.22 -4.12
CA GLU A 204 -15.05 8.67 -4.20
C GLU A 204 -13.63 9.21 -4.25
N LEU A 205 -12.65 8.52 -3.64
CA LEU A 205 -11.23 8.82 -3.77
C LEU A 205 -10.77 8.75 -5.25
N VAL A 206 -11.15 7.68 -5.95
CA VAL A 206 -10.76 7.45 -7.35
C VAL A 206 -11.53 8.38 -8.28
N ASP A 207 -12.83 8.57 -8.03
CA ASP A 207 -13.68 9.48 -8.81
C ASP A 207 -13.17 10.93 -8.72
N GLU A 208 -12.75 11.38 -7.54
CA GLU A 208 -12.18 12.70 -7.33
C GLU A 208 -10.82 12.86 -8.03
N ALA A 209 -9.95 11.87 -7.94
CA ALA A 209 -8.68 11.87 -8.64
C ALA A 209 -8.88 11.97 -10.16
N HIS A 210 -9.80 11.17 -10.72
CA HIS A 210 -10.15 11.20 -12.13
C HIS A 210 -10.72 12.58 -12.53
N ARG A 211 -11.61 13.15 -11.71
CA ARG A 211 -12.15 14.51 -11.94
C ARG A 211 -11.03 15.56 -12.00
N ARG A 212 -10.07 15.53 -11.08
CA ARG A 212 -8.94 16.47 -11.05
C ARG A 212 -8.02 16.30 -12.25
N VAL A 213 -7.70 15.06 -12.63
CA VAL A 213 -6.92 14.77 -13.83
C VAL A 213 -7.60 15.33 -15.07
N ARG A 214 -8.93 15.23 -15.19
CA ARG A 214 -9.69 15.78 -16.32
C ARG A 214 -9.77 17.31 -16.32
N ALA A 215 -9.69 17.94 -15.16
CA ALA A 215 -9.68 19.39 -15.02
C ALA A 215 -8.30 20.01 -15.29
N ASP A 216 -7.21 19.23 -15.22
CA ASP A 216 -5.84 19.71 -15.40
C ASP A 216 -5.40 19.65 -16.88
N PRO A 217 -5.13 20.79 -17.54
CA PRO A 217 -4.64 20.81 -18.92
C PRO A 217 -3.31 20.07 -19.12
N ALA A 218 -2.47 19.98 -18.08
CA ALA A 218 -1.19 19.29 -18.14
C ALA A 218 -1.34 17.76 -18.19
N SER A 219 -2.49 17.22 -17.77
CA SER A 219 -2.79 15.78 -17.82
C SER A 219 -2.87 15.22 -19.24
N ASN A 220 -3.02 16.08 -20.26
CA ASN A 220 -2.94 15.66 -21.67
C ASN A 220 -1.54 15.16 -22.07
N ARG A 221 -0.52 15.33 -21.22
CA ARG A 221 0.87 14.89 -21.47
C ARG A 221 1.12 13.41 -21.18
N SER A 222 0.12 12.65 -20.73
CA SER A 222 0.20 11.19 -20.64
C SER A 222 -1.07 10.54 -21.17
N TRP A 223 -0.88 9.40 -21.82
CA TRP A 223 -1.93 8.51 -22.31
C TRP A 223 -2.37 7.53 -21.20
N ASN A 224 -1.65 7.47 -20.08
CA ASN A 224 -1.92 6.57 -18.98
C ASN A 224 -2.76 7.25 -17.88
N LEU A 225 -4.09 7.12 -18.02
CA LEU A 225 -5.04 7.69 -17.07
C LEU A 225 -4.91 7.09 -15.65
N ALA A 226 -4.54 5.82 -15.51
CA ALA A 226 -4.42 5.17 -14.22
C ALA A 226 -3.25 5.74 -13.41
N TRP A 227 -2.08 5.86 -14.05
CA TRP A 227 -0.91 6.49 -13.45
C TRP A 227 -1.20 7.95 -13.05
N LEU A 228 -1.84 8.72 -13.94
CA LEU A 228 -2.23 10.10 -13.63
C LEU A 228 -3.13 10.18 -12.39
N CYS A 229 -4.14 9.29 -12.27
CA CYS A 229 -5.01 9.24 -11.10
C CYS A 229 -4.24 8.88 -9.83
N LEU A 230 -3.36 7.86 -9.89
CA LEU A 230 -2.55 7.44 -8.74
C LEU A 230 -1.60 8.53 -8.26
N VAL A 231 -0.94 9.22 -9.19
CA VAL A 231 -0.09 10.38 -8.89
C VAL A 231 -0.92 11.48 -8.24
N ARG A 232 -2.12 11.77 -8.76
CA ARG A 232 -2.99 12.78 -8.17
C ARG A 232 -3.47 12.42 -6.77
N ILE A 233 -3.80 11.15 -6.53
CA ILE A 233 -4.15 10.64 -5.20
C ILE A 233 -3.04 10.91 -4.20
N ARG A 234 -1.79 10.66 -4.59
CA ARG A 234 -0.60 10.87 -3.75
C ARG A 234 -0.27 12.35 -3.57
N ASP A 235 -0.12 13.08 -4.67
CA ASP A 235 0.46 14.43 -4.67
C ASP A 235 -0.53 15.48 -4.13
N ASP A 236 -1.84 15.30 -4.36
CA ASP A 236 -2.87 16.18 -3.80
C ASP A 236 -3.30 15.77 -2.38
N ASN A 237 -2.61 14.79 -1.76
CA ASN A 237 -2.92 14.25 -0.45
C ASN A 237 -4.38 13.80 -0.29
N LEU A 238 -4.95 13.19 -1.34
CA LEU A 238 -6.36 12.76 -1.31
C LEU A 238 -6.59 11.64 -0.30
N VAL A 239 -5.59 10.79 -0.07
CA VAL A 239 -5.69 9.67 0.87
C VAL A 239 -6.06 10.18 2.26
N ALA A 240 -5.32 11.15 2.82
CA ALA A 240 -5.60 11.68 4.16
C ALA A 240 -7.00 12.32 4.24
N ALA A 241 -7.38 13.13 3.26
CA ALA A 241 -8.68 13.80 3.23
C ALA A 241 -9.84 12.79 3.20
N TYR A 242 -9.77 11.78 2.34
CA TYR A 242 -10.82 10.78 2.22
C TYR A 242 -10.79 9.74 3.35
N ALA A 243 -9.63 9.46 3.95
CA ALA A 243 -9.53 8.60 5.12
C ALA A 243 -10.32 9.18 6.30
N VAL A 244 -10.20 10.49 6.54
CA VAL A 244 -11.01 11.19 7.56
C VAL A 244 -12.48 11.15 7.18
N ALA A 245 -12.83 11.53 5.95
CA ALA A 245 -14.22 11.54 5.50
C ALA A 245 -14.89 10.15 5.60
N GLU A 246 -14.15 9.08 5.28
CA GLU A 246 -14.63 7.70 5.40
C GLU A 246 -14.80 7.30 6.87
N ALA A 247 -13.79 7.58 7.71
CA ALA A 247 -13.84 7.31 9.14
C ALA A 247 -14.97 8.06 9.85
N SER A 248 -15.36 9.25 9.38
CA SER A 248 -16.48 10.00 9.94
C SER A 248 -17.86 9.44 9.58
N LYS A 249 -17.97 8.51 8.62
CA LYS A 249 -19.28 7.99 8.20
C LYS A 249 -19.98 7.26 9.36
N PRO A 250 -21.25 7.57 9.67
CA PRO A 250 -21.97 6.91 10.76
C PRO A 250 -22.05 5.39 10.62
N CYS A 251 -22.03 4.85 9.39
CA CYS A 251 -22.03 3.42 9.14
C CYS A 251 -20.77 2.70 9.65
N MET A 252 -19.64 3.41 9.78
CA MET A 252 -18.40 2.87 10.38
C MET A 252 -18.55 2.61 11.88
N TRP A 253 -19.49 3.31 12.52
CA TRP A 253 -19.74 3.26 13.96
C TRP A 253 -21.09 2.59 14.28
N GLY A 254 -21.70 1.93 13.30
CA GLY A 254 -22.93 1.16 13.46
C GLY A 254 -24.23 1.92 13.36
N GLY A 255 -24.20 3.12 12.79
CA GLY A 255 -25.39 3.96 12.64
C GLY A 255 -26.02 4.35 13.97
N GLY A 256 -25.25 4.29 15.06
CA GLY A 256 -25.70 4.73 16.37
C GLY A 256 -25.98 6.24 16.37
N TRP A 257 -26.94 6.65 17.18
CA TRP A 257 -27.32 8.06 17.36
C TRP A 257 -26.21 8.92 17.98
N LEU A 258 -25.23 8.30 18.63
CA LEU A 258 -24.12 9.02 19.24
C LEU A 258 -22.98 9.13 18.22
N PRO A 259 -22.56 10.36 17.85
CA PRO A 259 -21.41 10.54 16.97
C PRO A 259 -20.14 9.96 17.63
N PRO A 260 -19.19 9.45 16.83
CA PRO A 260 -17.88 9.06 17.34
C PRO A 260 -17.18 10.29 17.94
N SER A 261 -16.25 10.05 18.87
CA SER A 261 -15.35 11.12 19.31
C SER A 261 -14.38 11.48 18.19
N ASP A 262 -13.89 12.72 18.17
CA ASP A 262 -12.90 13.15 17.19
C ASP A 262 -11.63 12.29 17.24
N ASP A 263 -11.22 11.88 18.45
CA ASP A 263 -10.09 10.96 18.66
C ASP A 263 -10.31 9.59 18.02
N ASP A 264 -11.52 9.04 18.11
CA ASP A 264 -11.85 7.74 17.49
C ASP A 264 -11.81 7.84 15.96
N VAL A 265 -12.34 8.93 15.40
CA VAL A 265 -12.29 9.22 13.96
C VAL A 265 -10.84 9.32 13.50
N LEU A 266 -10.00 10.07 14.21
CA LEU A 266 -8.58 10.24 13.88
C LEU A 266 -7.81 8.92 13.93
N ARG A 267 -8.08 8.06 14.93
CA ARG A 267 -7.45 6.74 15.01
C ARG A 267 -7.84 5.84 13.86
N LEU A 268 -9.14 5.82 13.50
CA LEU A 268 -9.63 5.01 12.39
C LEU A 268 -9.14 5.56 11.04
N SER A 269 -9.10 6.87 10.85
CA SER A 269 -8.57 7.51 9.64
C SER A 269 -7.08 7.19 9.45
N ALA A 270 -6.29 7.17 10.52
CA ALA A 270 -4.88 6.77 10.45
C ALA A 270 -4.69 5.29 10.02
N CYS A 271 -5.69 4.43 10.24
CA CYS A 271 -5.68 3.05 9.75
C CYS A 271 -5.96 3.00 8.24
N PHE A 272 -7.01 3.72 7.79
CA PHE A 272 -7.31 3.91 6.37
C PHE A 272 -6.11 4.48 5.61
N GLU A 273 -5.58 5.60 6.08
CA GLU A 273 -4.52 6.34 5.42
C GLU A 273 -3.29 5.49 5.19
N ARG A 274 -2.89 4.69 6.19
CA ARG A 274 -1.73 3.80 6.10
C ARG A 274 -1.90 2.74 5.03
N GLU A 275 -3.01 2.01 5.04
CA GLU A 275 -3.26 0.92 4.09
C GLU A 275 -3.45 1.46 2.67
N TRP A 276 -4.17 2.57 2.52
CA TRP A 276 -4.43 3.20 1.23
C TRP A 276 -3.16 3.80 0.62
N THR A 277 -2.33 4.44 1.44
CA THR A 277 -1.03 4.97 0.99
C THR A 277 -0.11 3.85 0.51
N LEU A 278 -0.07 2.73 1.23
CA LEU A 278 0.69 1.56 0.82
C LEU A 278 0.18 0.98 -0.50
N ALA A 279 -1.14 0.84 -0.65
CA ALA A 279 -1.74 0.34 -1.88
C ALA A 279 -1.43 1.23 -3.10
N VAL A 280 -1.57 2.55 -2.95
CA VAL A 280 -1.20 3.52 -3.99
C VAL A 280 0.29 3.42 -4.33
N ALA A 281 1.15 3.32 -3.33
CA ALA A 281 2.59 3.15 -3.54
C ALA A 281 2.91 1.85 -4.29
N ILE A 282 2.27 0.73 -3.95
CA ILE A 282 2.44 -0.56 -4.64
C ILE A 282 2.06 -0.44 -6.12
N LEU A 283 0.88 0.12 -6.44
CA LEU A 283 0.46 0.27 -7.82
C LEU A 283 1.36 1.23 -8.62
N LEU A 284 1.85 2.30 -7.98
CA LEU A 284 2.79 3.24 -8.63
C LEU A 284 4.14 2.59 -8.99
N ARG A 285 4.56 1.50 -8.32
CA ARG A 285 5.81 0.79 -8.66
C ARG A 285 5.81 0.16 -10.05
N HIS A 286 4.65 0.03 -10.68
CA HIS A 286 4.57 -0.40 -12.08
C HIS A 286 5.18 0.62 -13.07
N TRP A 287 5.34 1.88 -12.65
CA TRP A 287 5.94 2.95 -13.44
C TRP A 287 7.10 3.61 -12.69
N PRO A 288 8.31 3.03 -12.74
CA PRO A 288 9.50 3.67 -12.16
C PRO A 288 9.84 5.00 -12.86
N VAL A 289 9.40 5.16 -14.11
CA VAL A 289 9.50 6.40 -14.89
C VAL A 289 8.08 6.78 -15.33
N ALA A 290 7.79 8.09 -15.34
CA ALA A 290 6.50 8.60 -15.78
C ALA A 290 6.20 8.16 -17.24
N PRO A 291 5.03 7.55 -17.52
CA PRO A 291 4.64 7.19 -18.87
C PRO A 291 4.37 8.46 -19.68
N ALA A 292 5.14 8.68 -20.74
CA ALA A 292 5.03 9.82 -21.63
C ALA A 292 4.58 9.42 -23.04
N TRP A 293 4.16 10.40 -23.84
CA TRP A 293 3.98 10.23 -25.29
C TRP A 293 5.35 10.03 -25.97
N TYR A 294 5.39 9.17 -27.00
CA TYR A 294 6.54 8.94 -27.88
C TYR A 294 6.20 9.32 -29.32
#